data_AF-A0AAW5B526-F1
#
_entry.id   AF-A0AAW5B526-F1
#
_cell.length_a   1.000
_cell.length_b   1.000
_cell.length_c   1.000
_cell.angle_alpha   90.00
_cell.angle_beta   90.00
_cell.angle_gamma   90.00
#
_symmetry.space_group_name_H-M   'P 1'
#
loop_
_entity.id
_entity.type
_entity.pdbx_description
1 polymer ?
#
loop_
_entity_poly.entity_id
_entity_poly.type
_entity_poly.pdbx_seq_one_letter_code
_entity_poly.pdbx_strand_id
1 'polypeptide(L)'
;MDAISNLMEAIFGNIFILIAIVAGIIGFFKNGSDNKGDQQSPNQPRPTSTPSGRTNMPSQRTSTSTNTQHSTVDTSSVEERHQRQLDQLADRYATTKRSANSIPDNLQRSSSLREGKEKKEEQLSTKQKKFKKRFDRNLTKQGVANGVIMAEILGPPRAKKPYRSVTSERK
;
A
#
# COMPACT_ATOMS: atom_id res chain seq x y z
N MET A 1 -7.75 29.21 42.17
CA MET A 1 -7.75 29.19 40.69
C MET A 1 -7.03 30.42 40.13
N ASP A 2 -6.72 31.40 40.97
CA ASP A 2 -6.33 32.75 40.56
C ASP A 2 -4.87 32.86 40.10
N ALA A 3 -3.99 32.01 40.63
CA ALA A 3 -2.57 32.00 40.24
C ALA A 3 -2.35 31.62 38.77
N ILE A 4 -3.17 30.70 38.22
CA ILE A 4 -3.06 30.27 36.82
C ILE A 4 -3.61 31.37 35.90
N SER A 5 -4.69 32.03 36.29
CA SER A 5 -5.25 33.18 35.55
C SER A 5 -4.27 34.34 35.49
N ASN A 6 -3.65 34.70 36.61
CA ASN A 6 -2.62 35.75 36.68
C ASN A 6 -1.40 35.44 35.82
N LEU A 7 -0.99 34.17 35.74
CA LEU A 7 0.10 33.72 34.88
C LEU A 7 -0.28 33.82 33.38
N MET A 8 -1.49 33.39 33.02
CA MET A 8 -1.98 33.51 31.64
C MET A 8 -2.06 34.98 31.21
N GLU A 9 -2.56 35.85 32.08
CA GLU A 9 -2.64 37.29 31.80
C GLU A 9 -1.27 37.94 31.67
N ALA A 10 -0.27 37.53 32.47
CA ALA A 10 1.11 37.98 32.33
C ALA A 10 1.77 37.50 31.02
N ILE A 11 1.46 36.29 30.55
CA ILE A 11 1.98 35.74 29.29
C ILE A 11 1.33 36.40 28.07
N PHE A 12 0.00 36.56 28.07
CA PHE A 12 -0.73 37.19 26.97
C PHE A 12 -0.63 38.72 26.97
N GLY A 13 -0.34 39.33 28.12
CA GLY A 13 -0.09 40.77 28.26
C GLY A 13 1.27 41.22 27.70
N ASN A 14 2.17 40.29 27.37
CA ASN A 14 3.47 40.61 26.80
C ASN A 14 3.80 39.72 25.58
N ILE A 15 3.64 40.29 24.39
CA ILE A 15 3.89 39.61 23.12
C ILE A 15 5.32 39.05 22.99
N PHE A 16 6.31 39.66 23.65
CA PHE A 16 7.70 39.16 23.62
C PHE A 16 7.85 37.84 24.39
N ILE A 17 7.15 37.70 25.52
CA ILE A 17 7.15 36.48 26.34
C ILE A 17 6.44 35.36 25.59
N LEU A 18 5.32 35.67 24.93
CA LEU A 18 4.61 34.73 24.07
C LEU A 18 5.51 34.19 22.95
N ILE A 19 6.21 35.08 22.22
CA ILE A 19 7.12 34.69 21.14
C ILE A 19 8.28 33.84 21.67
N ALA A 20 8.85 34.18 22.83
CA ALA A 20 9.92 33.41 23.44
C ALA A 20 9.49 31.98 23.82
N ILE A 21 8.29 31.81 24.38
CA ILE A 21 7.71 30.50 24.71
C ILE A 21 7.46 29.68 23.44
N VAL A 22 6.86 30.28 22.42
CA VAL A 22 6.58 29.61 21.13
C VAL A 22 7.89 29.20 20.43
N ALA A 23 8.88 30.09 20.38
CA ALA A 23 10.19 29.80 19.82
C ALA A 23 10.93 28.72 20.61
N GLY A 24 10.83 28.73 21.95
CA GLY A 24 11.39 27.71 22.82
C GLY A 24 10.76 26.33 22.57
N ILE A 25 9.44 26.25 22.43
CA ILE A 25 8.74 25.00 22.09
C ILE A 25 9.14 24.51 20.70
N ILE A 26 9.13 25.39 19.68
CA ILE A 26 9.53 25.03 18.31
C ILE A 26 10.99 24.57 18.27
N GLY A 27 11.89 25.24 18.99
CA GLY A 27 13.30 24.88 19.09
C GLY A 27 13.52 23.54 19.79
N PHE A 28 12.80 23.30 20.89
CA PHE A 28 12.85 22.03 21.64
C PHE A 28 12.37 20.84 20.80
N PHE A 29 11.31 21.01 20.00
CA PHE A 29 10.84 19.97 19.09
C PHE A 29 11.77 19.76 17.89
N LYS A 30 12.47 20.79 17.41
CA LYS A 30 13.44 20.67 16.31
C LYS A 30 14.69 19.89 16.72
N ASN A 31 15.15 20.05 17.96
CA ASN A 31 16.35 19.37 18.48
C ASN A 31 16.17 17.87 18.77
N GLY A 32 14.93 17.36 18.72
CA GLY A 32 14.61 15.94 18.83
C GLY A 32 14.48 15.22 17.49
N SER A 33 14.64 15.91 16.35
CA SER A 33 14.46 15.32 15.01
C SER A 33 15.64 15.52 14.05
N ASP A 34 16.84 15.80 14.55
CA ASP A 34 18.05 15.80 13.73
C ASP A 34 18.53 14.37 13.44
N ASN A 35 17.78 13.70 12.57
CA ASN A 35 18.28 12.68 11.66
C ASN A 35 17.88 13.10 10.25
N LYS A 36 18.37 14.26 9.81
CA LYS A 36 18.46 14.60 8.39
C LYS A 36 19.90 14.40 7.98
N GLY A 37 20.17 13.16 7.55
CA GLY A 37 21.33 12.86 6.75
C GLY A 37 21.21 13.62 5.44
N ASP A 38 22.19 14.48 5.19
CA ASP A 38 22.51 14.93 3.86
C ASP A 38 23.99 14.68 3.62
N GLN A 39 24.26 14.12 2.44
CA GLN A 39 25.54 14.05 1.74
C GLN A 39 26.55 12.99 2.21
N GLN A 40 26.54 11.84 1.55
CA GLN A 40 27.54 11.52 0.52
C GLN A 40 27.27 10.12 -0.05
N SER A 41 27.03 10.05 -1.36
CA SER A 41 26.93 8.78 -2.10
C SER A 41 28.33 8.39 -2.58
N PRO A 42 28.90 7.24 -2.18
CA PRO A 42 30.01 6.64 -2.91
C PRO A 42 29.48 5.58 -3.88
N ASN A 43 29.91 5.72 -5.14
CA ASN A 43 29.84 4.78 -6.25
C ASN A 43 29.44 3.33 -5.93
N GLN A 44 28.34 2.88 -6.53
CA GLN A 44 27.98 1.48 -6.63
C GLN A 44 28.68 0.85 -7.87
N PRO A 45 29.61 -0.11 -7.71
CA PRO A 45 30.14 -0.84 -8.87
C PRO A 45 29.09 -1.81 -9.44
N ARG A 46 29.01 -1.82 -10.78
CA ARG A 46 28.22 -2.74 -11.61
C ARG A 46 28.57 -4.22 -11.32
N PRO A 47 27.61 -5.16 -11.41
CA PRO A 47 27.92 -6.58 -11.27
C PRO A 47 28.69 -7.11 -12.47
N THR A 48 29.77 -7.85 -12.19
CA THR A 48 30.54 -8.61 -13.18
C THR A 48 29.79 -9.88 -13.55
N SER A 49 29.59 -10.11 -14.85
CA SER A 49 29.11 -11.37 -15.40
C SER A 49 30.18 -12.45 -15.28
N THR A 50 29.98 -13.47 -14.45
CA THR A 50 30.84 -14.67 -14.43
C THR A 50 30.48 -15.62 -15.58
N PRO A 51 31.47 -16.16 -16.32
CA PRO A 51 31.22 -16.99 -17.49
C PRO A 51 31.08 -18.49 -17.14
N SER A 52 30.09 -19.11 -17.78
CA SER A 52 30.07 -20.48 -18.31
C SER A 52 30.56 -21.65 -17.43
N GLY A 53 29.60 -22.40 -16.88
CA GLY A 53 29.73 -23.83 -16.60
C GLY A 53 28.78 -24.62 -17.50
N ARG A 54 29.23 -24.98 -18.72
CA ARG A 54 28.55 -25.94 -19.60
C ARG A 54 28.87 -27.35 -19.09
N THR A 55 27.90 -28.03 -18.50
CA THR A 55 27.93 -29.49 -18.43
C THR A 55 27.00 -30.02 -19.51
N ASN A 56 27.61 -30.54 -20.57
CA ASN A 56 26.95 -31.28 -21.63
C ASN A 56 26.22 -32.49 -21.04
N MET A 57 24.94 -32.63 -21.31
CA MET A 57 24.22 -33.89 -21.09
C MET A 57 23.48 -34.24 -22.40
N PRO A 58 23.73 -35.41 -22.99
CA PRO A 58 23.27 -35.73 -24.34
C PRO A 58 21.75 -35.97 -24.39
N SER A 59 21.18 -35.44 -25.47
CA SER A 59 19.79 -35.56 -25.89
C SER A 59 19.43 -37.01 -26.21
N GLN A 60 18.52 -37.61 -25.44
CA GLN A 60 17.81 -38.82 -25.85
C GLN A 60 16.53 -38.41 -26.57
N ARG A 61 16.57 -38.54 -27.91
CA ARG A 61 15.40 -38.42 -28.79
C ARG A 61 14.38 -39.48 -28.43
N THR A 62 13.23 -39.07 -27.90
CA THR A 62 11.96 -39.78 -28.06
C THR A 62 11.13 -39.03 -29.08
N SER A 63 11.08 -39.59 -30.29
CA SER A 63 10.18 -39.18 -31.36
C SER A 63 8.77 -39.63 -31.01
N THR A 64 7.94 -38.69 -30.56
CA THR A 64 6.49 -38.83 -30.57
C THR A 64 5.93 -37.76 -31.51
N SER A 65 5.58 -38.19 -32.71
CA SER A 65 4.77 -37.42 -33.65
C SER A 65 3.38 -37.20 -33.08
N THR A 66 3.02 -35.97 -32.75
CA THR A 66 1.62 -35.53 -32.70
C THR A 66 1.50 -34.08 -33.20
N ASN A 67 1.18 -34.00 -34.48
CA ASN A 67 0.22 -33.08 -35.09
C ASN A 67 0.27 -31.59 -34.65
N THR A 68 1.09 -30.83 -35.37
CA THR A 68 1.08 -29.37 -35.39
C THR A 68 -0.25 -28.85 -35.93
N GLN A 69 -1.24 -28.61 -35.06
CA GLN A 69 -2.38 -27.78 -35.43
C GLN A 69 -1.90 -26.33 -35.48
N HIS A 70 -1.71 -25.82 -36.70
CA HIS A 70 -1.68 -24.40 -37.01
C HIS A 70 -2.91 -23.73 -36.39
N SER A 71 -2.72 -23.10 -35.23
CA SER A 71 -3.67 -22.11 -34.75
C SER A 71 -3.42 -20.87 -35.59
N THR A 72 -4.32 -20.61 -36.54
CA THR A 72 -4.42 -19.34 -37.25
C THR A 72 -4.40 -18.23 -36.21
N VAL A 73 -3.29 -17.49 -36.14
CA VAL A 73 -3.21 -16.28 -35.33
C VAL A 73 -4.17 -15.30 -35.99
N ASP A 74 -5.33 -15.16 -35.38
CA ASP A 74 -6.34 -14.19 -35.75
C ASP A 74 -5.70 -12.80 -35.62
N THR A 75 -5.26 -12.25 -36.75
CA THR A 75 -4.76 -10.87 -36.89
C THR A 75 -5.92 -9.88 -36.81
N SER A 76 -6.84 -10.09 -35.87
CA SER A 76 -7.78 -9.05 -35.45
C SER A 76 -6.93 -7.93 -34.87
N SER A 77 -6.95 -6.79 -35.58
CA SER A 77 -6.19 -5.59 -35.29
C SER A 77 -6.23 -5.31 -33.78
N VAL A 78 -5.06 -5.14 -33.17
CA VAL A 78 -4.90 -4.79 -31.75
C VAL A 78 -5.79 -3.60 -31.38
N GLU A 79 -6.02 -2.70 -32.33
CA GLU A 79 -6.92 -1.56 -32.23
C GLU A 79 -8.38 -1.96 -31.98
N GLU A 80 -8.89 -2.99 -32.65
CA GLU A 80 -10.27 -3.43 -32.48
C GLU A 80 -10.50 -4.04 -31.09
N ARG A 81 -9.49 -4.73 -30.55
CA ARG A 81 -9.55 -5.26 -29.18
C ARG A 81 -9.52 -4.14 -28.14
N HIS A 82 -8.72 -3.10 -28.38
CA HIS A 82 -8.65 -1.94 -27.51
C HIS A 82 -9.96 -1.15 -27.52
N GLN A 83 -10.56 -0.94 -28.69
CA GLN A 83 -11.85 -0.27 -28.82
C GLN A 83 -12.96 -1.02 -28.08
N ARG A 84 -13.03 -2.35 -28.23
CA ARG A 84 -14.01 -3.17 -27.49
C ARG A 84 -13.83 -3.10 -25.97
N GLN A 85 -12.60 -2.93 -25.48
CA GLN A 85 -12.34 -2.76 -24.05
C GLN A 85 -12.80 -1.39 -23.54
N LEU A 86 -12.59 -0.33 -24.34
CA LEU A 86 -13.07 1.02 -24.02
C LEU A 86 -14.59 1.08 -23.99
N ASP A 87 -15.27 0.47 -24.96
CA ASP A 87 -16.73 0.44 -25.02
C ASP A 87 -17.32 -0.29 -23.81
N GLN A 88 -16.75 -1.44 -23.43
CA GLN A 88 -17.16 -2.17 -22.22
C GLN A 88 -16.96 -1.37 -20.93
N LEU A 89 -15.91 -0.53 -20.86
CA LEU A 89 -15.67 0.32 -19.71
C LEU A 89 -16.68 1.46 -19.63
N ALA A 90 -17.03 2.06 -20.78
CA ALA A 90 -18.03 3.12 -20.88
C ALA A 90 -19.42 2.62 -20.45
N ASP A 91 -19.83 1.44 -20.92
CA ASP A 91 -21.11 0.82 -20.55
C ASP A 91 -21.23 0.54 -19.05
N ARG A 92 -20.15 0.03 -18.42
CA ARG A 92 -20.12 -0.20 -16.97
C ARG A 92 -20.24 1.10 -16.19
N TYR A 93 -19.59 2.15 -16.65
CA TYR A 93 -19.62 3.46 -16.00
C TYR A 93 -21.00 4.12 -16.14
N ALA A 94 -21.61 4.05 -17.31
CA ALA A 94 -22.97 4.53 -17.56
C ALA A 94 -24.01 3.77 -16.72
N THR A 95 -23.90 2.44 -16.67
CA THR A 95 -24.78 1.59 -15.86
C THR A 95 -24.62 1.91 -14.38
N THR A 96 -23.40 2.04 -13.88
CA THR A 96 -23.14 2.37 -12.47
C THR A 96 -23.67 3.77 -12.11
N LYS A 97 -23.53 4.78 -12.98
CA LYS A 97 -24.14 6.10 -12.75
C LYS A 97 -25.66 6.05 -12.74
N ARG A 98 -26.28 5.27 -13.63
CA ARG A 98 -27.73 5.12 -13.70
C ARG A 98 -28.27 4.38 -12.47
N SER A 99 -27.56 3.33 -12.03
CA SER A 99 -27.86 2.58 -10.81
C SER A 99 -27.60 3.40 -9.55
N ALA A 100 -26.62 4.31 -9.54
CA ALA A 100 -26.36 5.22 -8.42
C ALA A 100 -27.47 6.25 -8.22
N ASN A 101 -28.11 6.70 -9.30
CA ASN A 101 -29.25 7.62 -9.25
C ASN A 101 -30.59 6.92 -8.94
N SER A 102 -30.63 5.58 -8.96
CA SER A 102 -31.83 4.79 -8.68
C SER A 102 -31.75 4.01 -7.36
N ILE A 103 -30.85 4.39 -6.45
CA ILE A 103 -30.79 3.78 -5.10
C ILE A 103 -31.89 4.44 -4.24
N PRO A 104 -32.99 3.73 -3.89
CA PRO A 104 -33.94 4.24 -2.91
C PRO A 104 -33.26 4.39 -1.55
N ASP A 105 -33.80 5.30 -0.72
CA ASP A 105 -33.46 5.78 0.64
C ASP A 105 -32.98 4.77 1.72
N ASN A 106 -32.47 3.59 1.37
CA ASN A 106 -31.90 2.61 2.29
C ASN A 106 -30.44 2.91 2.68
N LEU A 107 -29.90 4.09 2.33
CA LEU A 107 -28.57 4.51 2.78
C LEU A 107 -28.54 4.97 4.25
N GLN A 108 -29.70 5.05 4.92
CA GLN A 108 -29.78 5.21 6.38
C GLN A 108 -29.31 3.97 7.16
N ARG A 109 -29.09 2.81 6.51
CA ARG A 109 -28.56 1.62 7.21
C ARG A 109 -27.04 1.65 7.45
N SER A 110 -26.35 2.69 6.97
CA SER A 110 -24.91 2.87 7.21
C SER A 110 -24.59 3.68 8.48
N SER A 111 -25.58 4.36 9.07
CA SER A 111 -25.41 5.08 10.35
C SER A 111 -25.29 4.12 11.54
N SER A 112 -26.00 2.98 11.52
CA SER A 112 -25.92 1.95 12.57
C SER A 112 -24.60 1.19 12.61
N LEU A 113 -23.82 1.20 11.52
CA LEU A 113 -22.45 0.67 11.49
C LEU A 113 -21.41 1.62 12.09
N ARG A 114 -21.70 2.93 12.14
CA ARG A 114 -20.86 3.91 12.85
C ARG A 114 -21.08 3.84 14.36
N GLU A 115 -22.33 3.69 14.78
CA GLU A 115 -22.70 3.62 16.21
C GLU A 115 -22.14 2.36 16.90
N GLY A 116 -21.98 1.25 16.15
CA GLY A 116 -21.32 0.03 16.65
C GLY A 116 -19.79 0.12 16.74
N LYS A 117 -19.14 1.06 16.03
CA LYS A 117 -17.67 1.26 16.12
C LYS A 117 -17.28 2.00 17.39
N GLU A 118 -18.05 3.00 17.80
CA GLU A 118 -17.76 3.80 18.99
C GLU A 118 -17.83 2.95 20.26
N LYS A 119 -18.83 2.07 20.39
CA LYS A 119 -18.96 1.15 21.53
C LYS A 119 -17.89 0.05 21.57
N LYS A 120 -17.33 -0.36 20.42
CA LYS A 120 -16.22 -1.33 20.36
C LYS A 120 -14.87 -0.70 20.69
N GLU A 121 -14.68 0.58 20.39
CA GLU A 121 -13.44 1.26 20.75
C GLU A 121 -13.30 1.44 22.26
N GLU A 122 -14.37 1.59 23.03
CA GLU A 122 -14.29 1.65 24.50
C GLU A 122 -13.77 0.35 25.14
N GLN A 123 -14.06 -0.81 24.54
CA GLN A 123 -13.68 -2.13 25.08
C GLN A 123 -12.27 -2.60 24.69
N LEU A 124 -11.58 -1.88 23.79
CA LEU A 124 -10.21 -2.23 23.41
C LEU A 124 -9.24 -1.86 24.54
N SER A 125 -8.41 -2.82 24.94
CA SER A 125 -7.28 -2.56 25.83
C SER A 125 -6.42 -1.42 25.27
N THR A 126 -5.83 -0.60 26.14
CA THR A 126 -4.95 0.51 25.75
C THR A 126 -3.85 0.08 24.78
N LYS A 127 -3.36 -1.17 24.91
CA LYS A 127 -2.40 -1.80 23.99
C LYS A 127 -2.97 -2.00 22.58
N GLN A 128 -4.23 -2.45 22.49
CA GLN A 128 -4.91 -2.69 21.21
C GLN A 128 -5.24 -1.38 20.50
N LYS A 129 -5.66 -0.33 21.23
CA LYS A 129 -5.85 1.03 20.68
C LYS A 129 -4.56 1.57 20.05
N LYS A 130 -3.44 1.45 20.78
CA LYS A 130 -2.10 1.84 20.29
C LYS A 130 -1.67 1.01 19.07
N PHE A 131 -2.00 -0.27 19.04
CA PHE A 131 -1.70 -1.14 17.90
C PHE A 131 -2.52 -0.74 16.66
N LYS A 132 -3.84 -0.57 16.78
CA LYS A 132 -4.73 -0.11 15.70
C LYS A 132 -4.28 1.23 15.12
N LYS A 133 -3.99 2.22 15.98
CA LYS A 133 -3.49 3.53 15.53
C LYS A 133 -2.16 3.45 14.77
N ARG A 134 -1.27 2.51 15.16
CA ARG A 134 -0.02 2.27 14.42
C ARG A 134 -0.29 1.55 13.10
N PHE A 135 -1.20 0.58 13.07
CA PHE A 135 -1.60 -0.11 11.85
C PHE A 135 -2.23 0.84 10.82
N ASP A 136 -3.15 1.70 11.26
CA ASP A 136 -3.81 2.71 10.42
C ASP A 136 -2.81 3.68 9.77
N ARG A 137 -1.72 4.03 10.47
CA ARG A 137 -0.63 4.86 9.93
C ARG A 137 0.25 4.13 8.91
N ASN A 138 0.28 2.80 8.94
CA ASN A 138 1.07 1.97 8.02
C ASN A 138 0.27 1.53 6.79
N LEU A 139 -0.99 1.95 6.61
CA LEU A 139 -1.80 1.70 5.42
C LEU A 139 -1.46 2.65 4.25
N THR A 140 -0.17 2.97 4.08
CA THR A 140 0.36 3.72 2.93
C THR A 140 0.78 2.75 1.81
N LYS A 141 0.99 3.24 0.58
CA LYS A 141 1.47 2.41 -0.54
C LYS A 141 2.71 1.59 -0.17
N GLN A 142 3.67 2.24 0.48
CA GLN A 142 4.90 1.60 0.94
C GLN A 142 4.65 0.63 2.10
N GLY A 143 3.77 0.96 3.04
CA GLY A 143 3.45 0.07 4.15
C GLY A 143 2.71 -1.19 3.72
N VAL A 144 1.84 -1.11 2.71
CA VAL A 144 1.21 -2.28 2.09
C VAL A 144 2.25 -3.15 1.37
N ALA A 145 3.16 -2.55 0.58
CA ALA A 145 4.23 -3.27 -0.09
C ALA A 145 5.16 -3.98 0.93
N ASN A 146 5.58 -3.26 1.97
CA ASN A 146 6.36 -3.83 3.07
C ASN A 146 5.60 -4.94 3.79
N GLY A 147 4.28 -4.80 3.97
CA GLY A 147 3.43 -5.84 4.55
C GLY A 147 3.44 -7.13 3.73
N VAL A 148 3.35 -7.04 2.41
CA VAL A 148 3.46 -8.20 1.50
C VAL A 148 4.85 -8.83 1.60
N ILE A 149 5.92 -8.03 1.61
CA ILE A 149 7.29 -8.53 1.74
C ILE A 149 7.49 -9.22 3.10
N MET A 150 6.99 -8.64 4.19
CA MET A 150 7.09 -9.23 5.53
C MET A 150 6.29 -10.52 5.63
N ALA A 151 5.12 -10.62 4.99
CA ALA A 151 4.33 -11.85 4.94
C ALA A 151 5.09 -12.99 4.23
N GLU A 152 5.89 -12.65 3.23
CA GLU A 152 6.74 -13.60 2.52
C GLU A 152 7.96 -14.02 3.36
N ILE A 153 8.60 -13.09 4.06
CA ILE A 153 9.79 -13.37 4.90
C ILE A 153 9.42 -14.17 6.16
N LEU A 154 8.31 -13.81 6.80
CA LEU A 154 7.84 -14.46 8.03
C LEU A 154 6.97 -15.70 7.74
N GLY A 155 6.67 -15.95 6.46
CA GLY A 155 5.90 -17.10 6.02
C GLY A 155 6.70 -18.41 5.99
N PRO A 156 6.07 -19.52 5.57
CA PRO A 156 6.79 -20.76 5.32
C PRO A 156 7.86 -20.55 4.22
N PRO A 157 8.99 -21.27 4.27
CA PRO A 157 10.08 -21.06 3.32
C PRO A 157 9.63 -21.33 1.88
N ARG A 158 10.20 -20.59 0.92
CA ARG A 158 9.91 -20.72 -0.52
C ARG A 158 10.08 -22.14 -1.07
N ALA A 159 10.89 -22.97 -0.42
CA ALA A 159 11.02 -24.39 -0.77
C ALA A 159 9.68 -25.15 -0.67
N LYS A 160 8.76 -24.74 0.22
CA LYS A 160 7.44 -25.36 0.37
C LYS A 160 6.40 -24.80 -0.60
N LYS A 161 6.57 -23.56 -1.07
CA LYS A 161 5.68 -22.90 -2.03
C LYS A 161 6.50 -22.11 -3.06
N PRO A 162 6.96 -22.75 -4.15
CA PRO A 162 7.67 -22.09 -5.22
C PRO A 162 6.78 -21.05 -5.91
N TYR A 163 7.40 -20.02 -6.51
CA TYR A 163 6.67 -19.02 -7.28
C TYR A 163 5.90 -19.66 -8.42
N ARG A 164 4.59 -19.43 -8.42
CA ARG A 164 3.69 -19.81 -9.51
C ARG A 164 3.02 -18.56 -10.05
N SER A 165 2.73 -18.57 -11.35
CA SER A 165 1.93 -17.52 -11.97
C SER A 165 0.49 -17.57 -11.45
N VAL A 166 -0.17 -16.42 -11.37
CA VAL A 166 -1.57 -16.32 -10.90
C VAL A 166 -2.52 -17.16 -11.75
N THR A 167 -2.19 -17.36 -13.04
CA THR A 167 -2.96 -18.21 -13.97
C THR A 167 -2.78 -19.70 -13.69
N SER A 168 -1.61 -20.12 -13.20
CA SER A 168 -1.35 -21.51 -12.81
C SER A 168 -1.90 -21.88 -11.43
N GLU A 169 -2.18 -20.91 -10.56
CA GLU A 169 -2.74 -21.15 -9.21
C GLU A 169 -4.27 -21.16 -9.19
N ARG A 170 -4.93 -20.54 -10.19
CA ARG A 170 -6.40 -20.49 -10.30
C ARG A 170 -7.04 -21.62 -11.11
N LYS A 171 -6.24 -22.55 -11.65
CA LYS A 171 -6.74 -23.77 -12.30
C LYS A 171 -7.05 -24.82 -11.24
#